data_AF-A0AA97J6M0-F1
#
_entry.id   AF-A0AA97J6M0-F1
#
_cell.length_a   1.000
_cell.length_b   1.000
_cell.length_c   1.000
_cell.angle_alpha   90.00
_cell.angle_beta   90.00
_cell.angle_gamma   90.00
#
_symmetry.space_group_name_H-M   'P 1'
#
loop_
_entity.id
_entity.type
_entity.pdbx_description
1 polymer ?
#
loop_
_entity_poly.entity_id
_entity_poly.type
_entity_poly.pdbx_seq_one_letter_code
_entity_poly.pdbx_strand_id
1 'polypeptide(L)'
;MAKSGGKGVNLKDKLEGNELDLSLCDLNEVPVKELAGLPKATVLDLSCNNLTSLPSDFCSLTHLVKLDLSKNQLQQLPLDFGRLVNLQHLDLLNNRLSILPVSFAQLKNLKWLDLKDNPLDPTLAKVAGDCLDEKQCKQAAIRVLQYMKSIQSELDREKQRRLQAERELEKKREAEQRAREAQERELRKREKAEEKERRRREYDALKAAKQETDKHKKKENGENPKLSVSRSSKQHQHKRSWSKILLKILLFLLLSALSTLVICKVTDLQHKSVCISVNMLYEDALTVLQRHRIVQNVLHPNSQQ
;
A
#
# COMPACT_ATOMS: atom_id res chain seq x y z
N MET A 1 22.87 -27.52 -27.34
CA MET A 1 23.83 -27.96 -26.31
C MET A 1 23.07 -28.23 -25.02
N ALA A 2 23.19 -29.48 -24.54
CA ALA A 2 22.67 -30.09 -23.31
C ALA A 2 21.43 -29.47 -22.61
N LYS A 3 20.23 -29.94 -22.99
CA LYS A 3 19.13 -30.09 -22.01
C LYS A 3 19.56 -31.22 -21.07
N SER A 4 20.09 -30.87 -19.89
CA SER A 4 20.29 -31.82 -18.81
C SER A 4 18.90 -32.30 -18.37
N GLY A 5 18.55 -33.52 -18.77
CA GLY A 5 17.38 -34.20 -18.26
C GLY A 5 17.62 -34.50 -16.79
N GLY A 6 16.93 -33.77 -15.91
CA GLY A 6 16.78 -34.18 -14.52
C GLY A 6 16.20 -35.59 -14.53
N LYS A 7 17.02 -36.59 -14.19
CA LYS A 7 16.51 -37.90 -13.79
C LYS A 7 15.47 -37.62 -12.72
N GLY A 8 14.21 -37.94 -12.98
CA GLY A 8 13.13 -37.74 -12.01
C GLY A 8 13.50 -38.50 -10.74
N VAL A 9 13.91 -37.77 -9.71
CA VAL A 9 14.20 -38.34 -8.40
C VAL A 9 12.87 -38.83 -7.86
N ASN A 10 12.67 -40.15 -7.80
CA ASN A 10 11.48 -40.71 -7.18
C ASN A 10 11.57 -40.53 -5.67
N LEU A 11 10.93 -39.47 -5.15
CA LEU A 11 10.98 -39.10 -3.74
C LEU A 11 10.45 -40.19 -2.81
N LYS A 12 9.54 -41.05 -3.29
CA LYS A 12 8.96 -42.12 -2.46
C LYS A 12 9.98 -43.21 -2.11
N ASP A 13 10.94 -43.46 -2.99
CA ASP A 13 11.96 -44.49 -2.79
C ASP A 13 13.06 -44.02 -1.82
N LYS A 14 13.12 -42.71 -1.57
CA LYS A 14 14.06 -42.05 -0.66
C LYS A 14 13.46 -41.69 0.70
N LEU A 15 12.19 -42.04 0.91
CA LEU A 15 11.47 -41.81 2.15
C LEU A 15 11.54 -43.06 3.05
N GLU A 16 12.33 -42.98 4.12
CA GLU A 16 12.43 -44.01 5.15
C GLU A 16 11.73 -43.55 6.42
N GLY A 17 10.54 -44.12 6.69
CA GLY A 17 9.70 -43.69 7.81
C GLY A 17 9.21 -42.25 7.66
N ASN A 18 9.85 -41.32 8.37
CA ASN A 18 9.57 -39.87 8.32
C ASN A 18 10.75 -39.05 7.77
N GLU A 19 11.82 -39.72 7.34
CA GLU A 19 13.06 -39.11 6.86
C GLU A 19 13.17 -39.25 5.35
N LEU A 20 13.40 -38.11 4.68
CA LEU A 20 13.53 -38.03 3.23
C LEU A 20 14.95 -37.56 2.90
N ASP A 21 15.75 -38.47 2.36
CA ASP A 21 17.13 -38.22 1.99
C ASP A 21 17.26 -37.81 0.51
N LEU A 22 17.45 -36.51 0.29
CA LEU A 22 17.78 -35.89 -0.99
C LEU A 22 19.21 -35.36 -1.02
N SER A 23 20.08 -35.84 -0.14
CA SER A 23 21.50 -35.50 -0.17
C SER A 23 22.17 -36.04 -1.44
N LEU A 24 23.21 -35.34 -1.90
CA LEU A 24 24.07 -35.78 -3.04
C LEU A 24 23.28 -36.12 -4.32
N CYS A 25 22.18 -35.40 -4.58
CA CYS A 25 21.30 -35.64 -5.72
C CYS A 25 21.53 -34.65 -6.88
N ASP A 26 22.62 -33.88 -6.83
CA ASP A 26 22.98 -32.84 -7.80
C ASP A 26 21.85 -31.82 -8.05
N LEU A 27 21.04 -31.56 -7.02
CA LEU A 27 19.87 -30.68 -7.13
C LEU A 27 20.33 -29.22 -7.29
N ASN A 28 19.77 -28.54 -8.29
CA ASN A 28 19.92 -27.09 -8.46
C ASN A 28 18.71 -26.31 -7.92
N GLU A 29 17.57 -26.99 -7.75
CA GLU A 29 16.33 -26.45 -7.22
C GLU A 29 15.64 -27.50 -6.36
N VAL A 30 14.92 -27.06 -5.32
CA VAL A 30 14.16 -27.93 -4.43
C VAL A 30 12.79 -28.27 -5.05
N PRO A 31 12.39 -29.55 -5.16
CA PRO A 31 11.09 -29.97 -5.67
C PRO A 31 9.96 -29.75 -4.64
N VAL A 32 9.63 -28.49 -4.35
CA VAL A 32 8.71 -28.12 -3.26
C VAL A 32 7.30 -28.67 -3.47
N LYS A 33 6.81 -28.75 -4.72
CA LYS A 33 5.46 -29.25 -5.02
C LYS A 33 5.31 -30.72 -4.63
N GLU A 34 6.33 -31.49 -4.95
CA GLU A 34 6.38 -32.91 -4.67
C GLU A 34 6.61 -33.18 -3.17
N LEU A 35 7.46 -32.39 -2.52
CA LEU A 35 7.66 -32.42 -1.06
C LEU A 35 6.38 -32.06 -0.29
N ALA A 36 5.60 -31.09 -0.77
CA ALA A 36 4.32 -30.74 -0.16
C ALA A 36 3.30 -31.89 -0.21
N GLY A 37 3.45 -32.81 -1.18
CA GLY A 37 2.66 -34.05 -1.27
C GLY A 37 3.08 -35.16 -0.30
N LEU A 38 4.14 -34.95 0.50
CA LEU A 38 4.70 -35.92 1.44
C LEU A 38 4.65 -35.42 2.89
N PRO A 39 3.47 -35.17 3.48
CA PRO A 39 3.36 -34.58 4.83
C PRO A 39 3.94 -35.44 5.96
N LYS A 40 4.27 -36.71 5.69
CA LYS A 40 4.97 -37.62 6.62
C LYS A 40 6.47 -37.35 6.69
N ALA A 41 7.05 -36.73 5.67
CA ALA A 41 8.47 -36.39 5.60
C ALA A 41 8.75 -35.18 6.52
N THR A 42 9.08 -35.44 7.77
CA THR A 42 9.33 -34.39 8.78
C THR A 42 10.81 -34.13 8.99
N VAL A 43 11.67 -35.05 8.54
CA VAL A 43 13.12 -34.89 8.45
C VAL A 43 13.47 -34.83 6.97
N LEU A 44 14.09 -33.73 6.53
CA LEU A 44 14.48 -33.53 5.14
C LEU A 44 15.97 -33.22 5.08
N ASP A 45 16.71 -34.09 4.41
CA ASP A 45 18.12 -33.88 4.10
C ASP A 45 18.25 -33.38 2.64
N LEU A 46 18.73 -32.16 2.48
CA LEU A 46 19.06 -31.53 1.20
C LEU A 46 20.56 -31.18 1.13
N SER A 47 21.38 -31.76 2.00
CA SER A 47 22.80 -31.50 2.09
C SER A 47 23.58 -31.90 0.83
N CYS A 48 24.75 -31.30 0.64
CA CYS A 48 25.65 -31.65 -0.47
C CYS A 48 24.99 -31.59 -1.86
N ASN A 49 24.22 -30.52 -2.11
CA ASN A 49 23.62 -30.23 -3.41
C ASN A 49 24.18 -28.90 -3.98
N ASN A 50 23.65 -28.48 -5.14
CA ASN A 50 24.06 -27.24 -5.82
C ASN A 50 23.03 -26.11 -5.63
N LEU A 51 22.32 -26.10 -4.50
CA LEU A 51 21.26 -25.12 -4.25
C LEU A 51 21.87 -23.74 -4.01
N THR A 52 21.52 -22.77 -4.85
CA THR A 52 21.97 -21.37 -4.73
C THR A 52 20.93 -20.49 -4.02
N SER A 53 19.67 -20.90 -4.04
CA SER A 53 18.55 -20.26 -3.35
C SER A 53 17.48 -21.30 -3.05
N LEU A 54 16.56 -20.97 -2.15
CA LEU A 54 15.33 -21.71 -1.94
C LEU A 54 14.17 -20.96 -2.62
N PRO A 55 13.24 -21.66 -3.30
CA PRO A 55 12.07 -21.03 -3.88
C PRO A 55 11.19 -20.39 -2.80
N SER A 56 10.44 -19.34 -3.15
CA SER A 56 9.59 -18.60 -2.20
C SER A 56 8.55 -19.50 -1.51
N ASP A 57 8.04 -20.51 -2.22
CA ASP A 57 7.07 -21.47 -1.72
C ASP A 57 7.68 -22.53 -0.78
N PHE A 58 9.01 -22.59 -0.61
CA PHE A 58 9.67 -23.54 0.29
C PHE A 58 9.13 -23.44 1.73
N CYS A 59 8.78 -22.22 2.15
CA CYS A 59 8.24 -21.95 3.47
C CYS A 59 6.80 -22.47 3.68
N SER A 60 6.19 -23.11 2.67
CA SER A 60 4.93 -23.85 2.80
C SER A 60 5.10 -25.22 3.47
N LEU A 61 6.33 -25.76 3.52
CA LEU A 61 6.67 -27.05 4.13
C LEU A 61 6.68 -26.98 5.67
N THR A 62 5.61 -26.45 6.26
CA THR A 62 5.47 -26.17 7.69
C THR A 62 5.47 -27.41 8.59
N HIS A 63 5.37 -28.61 8.01
CA HIS A 63 5.43 -29.89 8.71
C HIS A 63 6.87 -30.33 9.04
N LEU A 64 7.89 -29.68 8.47
CA LEU A 64 9.29 -30.01 8.73
C LEU A 64 9.69 -29.75 10.19
N VAL A 65 10.42 -30.70 10.75
CA VAL A 65 10.96 -30.70 12.12
C VAL A 65 12.48 -30.66 12.10
N LYS A 66 13.12 -31.36 11.16
CA LYS A 66 14.55 -31.27 10.92
C LYS A 66 14.82 -30.98 9.45
N LEU A 67 15.74 -30.06 9.20
CA LEU A 67 16.13 -29.66 7.86
C LEU A 67 17.65 -29.53 7.81
N ASP A 68 18.28 -30.32 6.94
CA ASP A 68 19.70 -30.17 6.61
C ASP A 68 19.83 -29.53 5.23
N LEU A 69 20.50 -28.38 5.19
CA LEU A 69 20.84 -27.63 3.98
C LEU A 69 22.35 -27.40 3.88
N SER A 70 23.14 -28.15 4.65
CA SER A 70 24.59 -28.00 4.72
C SER A 70 25.27 -28.28 3.38
N LYS A 71 26.45 -27.69 3.17
CA LYS A 71 27.28 -27.89 1.97
C LYS A 71 26.51 -27.61 0.67
N ASN A 72 25.81 -26.48 0.66
CA ASN A 72 25.16 -25.93 -0.52
C ASN A 72 25.79 -24.57 -0.87
N GLN A 73 25.16 -23.79 -1.74
CA GLN A 73 25.64 -22.49 -2.19
C GLN A 73 24.62 -21.38 -1.89
N LEU A 74 23.81 -21.57 -0.85
CA LEU A 74 22.71 -20.65 -0.50
C LEU A 74 23.26 -19.28 -0.14
N GLN A 75 22.85 -18.26 -0.88
CA GLN A 75 23.27 -16.87 -0.63
C GLN A 75 22.34 -16.17 0.37
N GLN A 76 21.07 -16.58 0.39
CA GLN A 76 20.05 -16.04 1.27
C GLN A 76 18.97 -17.09 1.54
N LEU A 77 18.28 -16.95 2.67
CA LEU A 77 17.04 -17.66 2.94
C LEU A 77 15.83 -16.81 2.51
N PRO A 78 14.70 -17.42 2.14
CA PRO A 78 13.46 -16.70 1.84
C PRO A 78 13.03 -15.76 2.98
N LEU A 79 12.41 -14.62 2.64
CA LEU A 79 11.98 -13.63 3.63
C LEU A 79 11.02 -14.19 4.67
N ASP A 80 10.23 -15.21 4.30
CA ASP A 80 9.23 -15.85 5.16
C ASP A 80 9.72 -17.17 5.80
N PHE A 81 11.04 -17.39 5.89
CA PHE A 81 11.61 -18.62 6.47
C PHE A 81 11.09 -18.94 7.88
N GLY A 82 10.72 -17.90 8.65
CA GLY A 82 10.04 -18.03 9.94
C GLY A 82 8.73 -18.81 9.97
N ARG A 83 8.10 -19.06 8.82
CA ARG A 83 6.87 -19.86 8.71
C ARG A 83 7.07 -21.35 9.04
N LEU A 84 8.30 -21.84 9.04
CA LEU A 84 8.64 -23.21 9.44
C LEU A 84 8.57 -23.38 10.97
N VAL A 85 7.39 -23.11 11.55
CA VAL A 85 7.18 -22.99 12.99
C VAL A 85 7.46 -24.28 13.78
N ASN A 86 7.42 -25.43 13.13
CA ASN A 86 7.69 -26.74 13.75
C ASN A 86 9.17 -27.13 13.71
N LEU A 87 10.01 -26.36 13.04
CA LEU A 87 11.42 -26.67 12.85
C LEU A 87 12.17 -26.62 14.19
N GLN A 88 12.86 -27.72 14.51
CA GLN A 88 13.62 -27.92 15.75
C GLN A 88 15.12 -28.04 15.49
N HIS A 89 15.51 -28.51 14.31
CA HIS A 89 16.91 -28.69 13.92
C HIS A 89 17.11 -28.10 12.52
N LEU A 90 18.10 -27.22 12.38
CA LEU A 90 18.45 -26.60 11.11
C LEU A 90 19.97 -26.60 10.94
N ASP A 91 20.45 -27.28 9.92
CA ASP A 91 21.85 -27.22 9.50
C ASP A 91 22.00 -26.36 8.25
N LEU A 92 22.84 -25.33 8.33
CA LEU A 92 23.20 -24.43 7.25
C LEU A 92 24.71 -24.33 7.07
N LEU A 93 25.48 -25.24 7.66
CA LEU A 93 26.94 -25.32 7.57
C LEU A 93 27.40 -25.20 6.11
N ASN A 94 28.48 -24.44 5.87
CA ASN A 94 29.13 -24.34 4.57
C ASN A 94 28.16 -23.93 3.45
N ASN A 95 27.66 -22.70 3.57
CA ASN A 95 26.84 -22.01 2.57
C ASN A 95 27.43 -20.61 2.32
N ARG A 96 26.70 -19.74 1.62
CA ARG A 96 27.13 -18.36 1.31
C ARG A 96 26.24 -17.31 1.98
N LEU A 97 25.66 -17.64 3.13
CA LEU A 97 24.77 -16.74 3.85
C LEU A 97 25.56 -15.59 4.48
N SER A 98 25.12 -14.36 4.23
CA SER A 98 25.64 -13.17 4.90
C SER A 98 24.72 -12.68 6.02
N ILE A 99 23.41 -12.84 5.84
CA ILE A 99 22.37 -12.42 6.78
C ILE A 99 21.30 -13.50 6.89
N LEU A 100 20.53 -13.44 7.98
CA LEU A 100 19.30 -14.22 8.13
C LEU A 100 18.09 -13.27 8.03
N PRO A 101 16.95 -13.73 7.47
CA PRO A 101 15.75 -12.92 7.35
C PRO A 101 15.19 -12.60 8.73
N VAL A 102 14.56 -11.44 8.90
CA VAL A 102 13.99 -11.00 10.19
C VAL A 102 12.92 -11.99 10.70
N SER A 103 12.23 -12.68 9.79
CA SER A 103 11.27 -13.74 10.15
C SER A 103 11.90 -14.93 10.88
N PHE A 104 13.23 -15.11 10.84
CA PHE A 104 13.93 -16.16 11.58
C PHE A 104 13.63 -16.12 13.09
N ALA A 105 13.31 -14.94 13.63
CA ALA A 105 12.83 -14.75 15.01
C ALA A 105 11.56 -15.56 15.36
N GLN A 106 10.79 -15.99 14.35
CA GLN A 106 9.52 -16.71 14.48
C GLN A 106 9.70 -18.23 14.64
N LEU A 107 10.92 -18.77 14.44
CA LEU A 107 11.25 -20.19 14.63
C LEU A 107 11.30 -20.55 16.12
N LYS A 108 10.15 -20.48 16.80
CA LYS A 108 10.02 -20.62 18.27
C LYS A 108 10.47 -21.97 18.81
N ASN A 109 10.42 -23.01 17.97
CA ASN A 109 10.74 -24.38 18.34
C ASN A 109 12.18 -24.78 17.98
N LEU A 110 12.96 -23.90 17.34
CA LEU A 110 14.32 -24.22 16.91
C LEU A 110 15.23 -24.39 18.14
N LYS A 111 15.84 -25.58 18.23
CA LYS A 111 16.67 -26.01 19.36
C LYS A 111 18.12 -26.22 18.97
N TRP A 112 18.40 -26.48 17.69
CA TRP A 112 19.75 -26.75 17.19
C TRP A 112 19.94 -26.00 15.89
N LEU A 113 21.09 -25.31 15.77
CA LEU A 113 21.43 -24.51 14.61
C LEU A 113 22.94 -24.56 14.38
N ASP A 114 23.33 -24.86 13.15
CA ASP A 114 24.69 -24.62 12.67
C ASP A 114 24.69 -23.60 11.52
N LEU A 115 25.61 -22.66 11.60
CA LEU A 115 25.84 -21.59 10.63
C LEU A 115 27.34 -21.46 10.29
N LYS A 116 28.19 -22.40 10.71
CA LYS A 116 29.62 -22.39 10.41
C LYS A 116 29.88 -22.32 8.90
N ASP A 117 31.06 -21.84 8.56
CA ASP A 117 31.53 -21.72 7.18
C ASP A 117 30.56 -20.94 6.27
N ASN A 118 29.92 -19.91 6.84
CA ASN A 118 29.16 -18.91 6.10
C ASN A 118 29.83 -17.53 6.26
N PRO A 119 29.84 -16.68 5.22
CA PRO A 119 30.35 -15.31 5.28
C PRO A 119 29.36 -14.36 5.99
N LEU A 120 28.94 -14.72 7.20
CA LEU A 120 27.96 -13.98 7.99
C LEU A 120 28.47 -12.58 8.36
N ASP A 121 27.55 -11.64 8.52
CA ASP A 121 27.83 -10.36 9.18
C ASP A 121 28.60 -10.59 10.50
N PRO A 122 29.67 -9.82 10.79
CA PRO A 122 30.50 -10.05 11.97
C PRO A 122 29.73 -10.08 13.30
N THR A 123 28.66 -9.29 13.41
CA THR A 123 27.82 -9.26 14.62
C THR A 123 27.06 -10.58 14.76
N LEU A 124 26.45 -11.06 13.67
CA LEU A 124 25.72 -12.31 13.65
C LEU A 124 26.67 -13.51 13.86
N ALA A 125 27.84 -13.51 13.23
CA ALA A 125 28.86 -14.54 13.41
C ALA A 125 29.27 -14.66 14.89
N LYS A 126 29.50 -13.53 15.56
CA LYS A 126 29.84 -13.50 16.99
C LYS A 126 28.69 -14.00 17.88
N VAL A 127 27.44 -13.67 17.53
CA VAL A 127 26.25 -14.14 18.26
C VAL A 127 26.06 -15.65 18.11
N ALA A 128 26.21 -16.16 16.88
CA ALA A 128 26.11 -17.59 16.60
C ALA A 128 27.19 -18.37 17.36
N GLY A 129 28.44 -17.88 17.30
CA GLY A 129 29.61 -18.54 17.87
C GLY A 129 29.92 -19.87 17.20
N ASP A 130 30.74 -20.69 17.84
CA ASP A 130 31.06 -22.02 17.35
C ASP A 130 29.92 -23.04 17.58
N CYS A 131 29.95 -24.12 16.81
CA CYS A 131 29.05 -25.27 16.88
C CYS A 131 29.90 -26.55 16.66
N LEU A 132 30.85 -26.80 17.57
CA LEU A 132 31.74 -27.98 17.50
C LEU A 132 31.13 -29.22 18.15
N ASP A 133 30.13 -29.03 19.01
CA ASP A 133 29.42 -30.09 19.72
C ASP A 133 27.93 -29.73 19.85
N GLU A 134 27.11 -30.73 20.20
CA GLU A 134 25.66 -30.58 20.30
C GLU A 134 25.23 -29.44 21.25
N LYS A 135 25.97 -29.22 22.35
CA LYS A 135 25.66 -28.19 23.33
C LYS A 135 25.91 -26.80 22.75
N GLN A 136 27.01 -26.61 22.03
CA GLN A 136 27.35 -25.36 21.37
C GLN A 136 26.31 -24.99 20.31
N CYS A 137 25.90 -25.94 19.47
CA CYS A 137 24.89 -25.73 18.43
C CYS A 137 23.50 -25.40 19.02
N LYS A 138 23.15 -26.03 20.15
CA LYS A 138 21.93 -25.67 20.90
C LYS A 138 22.01 -24.24 21.43
N GLN A 139 23.16 -23.85 21.95
CA GLN A 139 23.38 -22.49 22.43
C GLN A 139 23.38 -21.46 21.30
N ALA A 140 23.91 -21.81 20.13
CA ALA A 140 23.87 -21.00 18.92
C ALA A 140 22.42 -20.70 18.51
N ALA A 141 21.55 -21.72 18.46
CA ALA A 141 20.13 -21.53 18.17
C ALA A 141 19.47 -20.52 19.12
N ILE A 142 19.70 -20.66 20.44
CA ILE A 142 19.14 -19.76 21.45
C ILE A 142 19.62 -18.32 21.24
N ARG A 143 20.95 -18.12 21.08
CA ARG A 143 21.54 -16.78 20.92
C ARG A 143 21.07 -16.09 19.64
N VAL A 144 21.09 -16.81 18.53
CA VAL A 144 20.65 -16.28 17.22
C VAL A 144 19.17 -15.93 17.26
N LEU A 145 18.30 -16.79 17.81
CA LEU A 145 16.88 -16.46 17.95
C LEU A 145 16.65 -15.24 18.83
N GLN A 146 17.38 -15.10 19.93
CA GLN A 146 17.27 -13.93 20.81
C GLN A 146 17.70 -12.65 20.08
N TYR A 147 18.80 -12.69 19.33
CA TYR A 147 19.27 -11.58 18.51
C TYR A 147 18.30 -11.21 17.38
N MET A 148 17.74 -12.20 16.69
CA MET A 148 16.73 -11.96 15.65
C MET A 148 15.44 -11.36 16.25
N LYS A 149 15.05 -11.78 17.45
CA LYS A 149 13.92 -11.18 18.18
C LYS A 149 14.16 -9.72 18.55
N SER A 150 15.37 -9.33 18.94
CA SER A 150 15.67 -7.92 19.20
C SER A 150 15.59 -7.08 17.92
N ILE A 151 16.15 -7.57 16.81
CA ILE A 151 16.04 -6.90 15.50
C ILE A 151 14.58 -6.73 15.08
N GLN A 152 13.78 -7.80 15.18
CA GLN A 152 12.35 -7.75 14.87
C GLN A 152 11.62 -6.71 15.73
N SER A 153 11.89 -6.67 17.04
CA SER A 153 11.27 -5.69 17.94
C SER A 153 11.65 -4.25 17.59
N GLU A 154 12.91 -3.99 17.22
CA GLU A 154 13.37 -2.67 16.81
C GLU A 154 12.68 -2.23 15.50
N LEU A 155 12.62 -3.12 14.52
CA LEU A 155 11.93 -2.87 13.25
C LEU A 155 10.44 -2.59 13.47
N ASP A 156 9.78 -3.35 14.34
CA ASP A 156 8.35 -3.17 14.65
C ASP A 156 8.10 -1.84 15.38
N ARG A 157 8.97 -1.47 16.32
CA ARG A 157 8.92 -0.16 16.99
C ARG A 157 9.11 0.98 16.00
N GLU A 158 10.04 0.84 15.05
CA GLU A 158 10.26 1.84 14.02
C GLU A 158 9.05 1.99 13.10
N LYS A 159 8.47 0.87 12.64
CA LYS A 159 7.22 0.89 11.86
C LYS A 159 6.08 1.57 12.61
N GLN A 160 5.92 1.28 13.90
CA GLN A 160 4.90 1.93 14.74
C GLN A 160 5.14 3.45 14.87
N ARG A 161 6.39 3.88 15.06
CA ARG A 161 6.74 5.31 15.10
C ARG A 161 6.44 6.01 13.78
N ARG A 162 6.78 5.39 12.64
CA ARG A 162 6.49 5.94 11.31
C ARG A 162 4.99 6.09 11.10
N LEU A 163 4.20 5.06 11.44
CA LEU A 163 2.74 5.12 11.35
C LEU A 163 2.13 6.19 12.27
N GLN A 164 2.66 6.35 13.47
CA GLN A 164 2.21 7.40 14.39
C GLN A 164 2.53 8.80 13.85
N ALA A 165 3.75 9.02 13.34
CA ALA A 165 4.14 10.29 12.75
C ALA A 165 3.27 10.66 11.53
N GLU A 166 2.93 9.68 10.70
CA GLU A 166 2.02 9.86 9.56
C GLU A 166 0.63 10.29 10.01
N ARG A 167 0.06 9.61 11.02
CA ARG A 167 -1.24 9.98 11.61
C ARG A 167 -1.23 11.36 12.26
N GLU A 168 -0.14 11.73 12.93
CA GLU A 168 -0.01 13.07 13.52
C GLU A 168 0.11 14.16 12.44
N LEU A 169 0.84 13.89 11.36
CA LEU A 169 0.94 14.80 10.22
C LEU A 169 -0.41 14.97 9.52
N GLU A 170 -1.17 13.89 9.33
CA GLU A 170 -2.53 13.92 8.78
C GLU A 170 -3.48 14.75 9.66
N LYS A 171 -3.48 14.51 10.98
CA LYS A 171 -4.26 15.32 11.94
C LYS A 171 -3.89 16.81 11.89
N LYS A 172 -2.60 17.14 11.77
CA LYS A 172 -2.15 18.53 11.63
C LYS A 172 -2.68 19.14 10.34
N ARG A 173 -2.57 18.43 9.21
CA ARG A 173 -3.11 18.88 7.91
C ARG A 173 -4.61 19.10 7.97
N GLU A 174 -5.37 18.19 8.57
CA GLU A 174 -6.81 18.35 8.77
C GLU A 174 -7.14 19.54 9.67
N ALA A 175 -6.41 19.72 10.78
CA ALA A 175 -6.62 20.84 11.69
C ALA A 175 -6.32 22.18 11.01
N GLU A 176 -5.23 22.26 10.24
CA GLU A 176 -4.89 23.43 9.43
C GLU A 176 -5.96 23.72 8.37
N GLN A 177 -6.46 22.70 7.68
CA GLN A 177 -7.54 22.84 6.71
C GLN A 177 -8.81 23.38 7.38
N ARG A 178 -9.24 22.77 8.50
CA ARG A 178 -10.42 23.22 9.27
C ARG A 178 -10.24 24.65 9.79
N ALA A 179 -9.04 25.02 10.22
CA ALA A 179 -8.74 26.39 10.65
C ALA A 179 -8.85 27.39 9.50
N ARG A 180 -8.32 27.07 8.31
CA ARG A 180 -8.46 27.90 7.10
C ARG A 180 -9.92 28.05 6.70
N GLU A 181 -10.68 26.96 6.69
CA GLU A 181 -12.11 26.99 6.38
C GLU A 181 -12.90 27.82 7.41
N ALA A 182 -12.57 27.73 8.70
CA ALA A 182 -13.19 28.53 9.74
C ALA A 182 -12.87 30.03 9.59
N GLN A 183 -11.61 30.37 9.31
CA GLN A 183 -11.19 31.74 9.02
C GLN A 183 -11.92 32.32 7.80
N GLU A 184 -12.04 31.55 6.72
CA GLU A 184 -12.78 31.97 5.52
C GLU A 184 -14.28 32.16 5.82
N ARG A 185 -14.89 31.28 6.62
CA ARG A 185 -16.29 31.43 7.05
C ARG A 185 -16.49 32.70 7.89
N GLU A 186 -15.58 33.02 8.80
CA GLU A 186 -15.63 34.25 9.60
C GLU A 186 -15.44 35.50 8.75
N LEU A 187 -14.50 35.49 7.80
CA LEU A 187 -14.31 36.59 6.85
C LEU A 187 -15.59 36.83 6.04
N ARG A 188 -16.19 35.79 5.46
CA ARG A 188 -17.46 35.87 4.72
C ARG A 188 -18.62 36.39 5.59
N LYS A 189 -18.65 36.08 6.89
CA LYS A 189 -19.65 36.63 7.81
C LYS A 189 -19.44 38.13 8.04
N ARG A 190 -18.19 38.57 8.23
CA ARG A 190 -17.84 39.99 8.39
C ARG A 190 -18.18 40.80 7.15
N GLU A 191 -17.78 40.34 5.96
CA GLU A 191 -18.11 40.99 4.69
C GLU A 191 -19.63 41.15 4.51
N LYS A 192 -20.41 40.11 4.81
CA LYS A 192 -21.88 40.19 4.76
C LYS A 192 -22.48 41.14 5.79
N ALA A 193 -21.87 41.27 6.97
CA ALA A 193 -22.32 42.20 8.00
C ALA A 193 -22.02 43.65 7.59
N GLU A 194 -20.81 43.93 7.10
CA GLU A 194 -20.38 45.23 6.57
C GLU A 194 -21.21 45.65 5.36
N GLU A 195 -21.51 44.72 4.43
CA GLU A 195 -22.38 45.00 3.29
C GLU A 195 -23.80 45.36 3.74
N LYS A 196 -24.36 44.64 4.71
CA LYS A 196 -25.68 44.95 5.29
C LYS A 196 -25.69 46.33 5.96
N GLU A 197 -24.63 46.67 6.69
CA GLU A 197 -24.50 47.97 7.34
C GLU A 197 -24.38 49.10 6.32
N ARG A 198 -23.57 48.92 5.27
CA ARG A 198 -23.46 49.87 4.15
C ARG A 198 -24.82 50.14 3.50
N ARG A 199 -25.58 49.08 3.18
CA ARG A 199 -26.93 49.21 2.62
C ARG A 199 -27.90 49.95 3.55
N ARG A 200 -27.80 49.75 4.87
CA ARG A 200 -28.60 50.51 5.85
C ARG A 200 -28.25 51.99 5.84
N ARG A 201 -26.96 52.33 5.88
CA ARG A 201 -26.48 53.73 5.83
C ARG A 201 -26.93 54.44 4.54
N GLU A 202 -26.82 53.76 3.39
CA GLU A 202 -27.32 54.28 2.10
C GLU A 202 -28.83 54.52 2.11
N TYR A 203 -29.60 53.57 2.65
CA TYR A 203 -31.05 53.71 2.79
C TYR A 203 -31.44 54.89 3.71
N ASP A 204 -30.78 55.02 4.86
CA ASP A 204 -31.03 56.10 5.80
C ASP A 204 -30.67 57.47 5.20
N ALA A 205 -29.55 57.55 4.47
CA ALA A 205 -29.15 58.77 3.75
C ALA A 205 -30.15 59.15 2.64
N LEU A 206 -30.61 58.18 1.85
CA LEU A 206 -31.66 58.38 0.84
C LEU A 206 -32.96 58.90 1.46
N LYS A 207 -33.34 58.33 2.61
CA LYS A 207 -34.54 58.75 3.36
C LYS A 207 -34.41 60.17 3.90
N ALA A 208 -33.25 60.53 4.47
CA ALA A 208 -32.98 61.88 4.96
C ALA A 208 -32.98 62.92 3.82
N ALA A 209 -32.33 62.60 2.70
CA ALA A 209 -32.33 63.47 1.51
C ALA A 209 -33.75 63.70 0.99
N LYS A 210 -34.59 62.65 0.96
CA LYS A 210 -35.99 62.76 0.53
C LYS A 210 -36.80 63.67 1.48
N GLN A 211 -36.62 63.53 2.80
CA GLN A 211 -37.25 64.42 3.78
C GLN A 211 -36.82 65.89 3.62
N GLU A 212 -35.55 66.16 3.32
CA GLU A 212 -35.09 67.53 3.05
C GLU A 212 -35.67 68.07 1.74
N THR A 213 -35.74 67.27 0.67
CA THR A 213 -36.42 67.69 -0.57
C THR A 213 -37.92 67.92 -0.37
N ASP A 214 -38.59 67.15 0.49
CA ASP A 214 -40.02 67.33 0.78
C ASP A 214 -40.26 68.57 1.67
N LYS A 215 -39.33 68.91 2.58
CA LYS A 215 -39.33 70.20 3.31
C LYS A 215 -39.08 71.39 2.38
N HIS A 216 -38.15 71.27 1.43
CA HIS A 216 -37.90 72.29 0.42
C HIS A 216 -39.10 72.47 -0.51
N LYS A 217 -39.74 71.39 -0.98
CA LYS A 217 -40.98 71.46 -1.76
C LYS A 217 -42.17 72.03 -1.00
N LYS A 218 -42.26 71.82 0.33
CA LYS A 218 -43.25 72.50 1.18
C LYS A 218 -42.95 73.99 1.40
N LYS A 219 -41.71 74.44 1.18
CA LYS A 219 -41.35 75.86 1.16
C LYS A 219 -41.50 76.49 -0.23
N GLU A 220 -41.45 75.71 -1.32
CA GLU A 220 -41.41 76.25 -2.69
C GLU A 220 -42.67 76.13 -3.54
N ASN A 221 -43.72 75.37 -3.19
CA ASN A 221 -44.96 75.42 -3.99
C ASN A 221 -46.16 75.91 -3.18
N GLY A 222 -46.41 77.22 -3.29
CA GLY A 222 -47.67 77.66 -3.87
C GLY A 222 -47.70 77.28 -5.35
N GLU A 223 -48.78 76.63 -5.76
CA GLU A 223 -49.19 76.29 -7.12
C GLU A 223 -48.61 75.04 -7.82
N ASN A 224 -49.54 74.41 -8.53
CA ASN A 224 -49.52 73.16 -9.29
C ASN A 224 -49.69 73.58 -10.78
N PRO A 225 -49.35 72.79 -11.83
CA PRO A 225 -50.04 71.51 -12.07
C PRO A 225 -49.27 70.40 -12.81
N LYS A 226 -49.81 69.18 -12.63
CA LYS A 226 -49.87 67.97 -13.51
C LYS A 226 -48.89 67.85 -14.70
N LEU A 227 -48.18 66.71 -14.79
CA LEU A 227 -48.22 65.80 -15.96
C LEU A 227 -47.65 64.40 -15.62
N SER A 228 -48.01 63.45 -16.48
CA SER A 228 -47.93 61.98 -16.41
C SER A 228 -46.53 61.36 -16.28
N VAL A 229 -46.46 60.08 -15.90
CA VAL A 229 -45.72 58.99 -16.60
C VAL A 229 -45.93 57.66 -15.88
N SER A 230 -46.24 56.64 -16.67
CA SER A 230 -46.36 55.23 -16.32
C SER A 230 -45.01 54.61 -15.91
N ARG A 231 -45.01 53.65 -14.97
CA ARG A 231 -43.84 52.80 -14.75
C ARG A 231 -44.25 51.34 -14.53
N SER A 232 -44.03 50.57 -15.59
CA SER A 232 -44.03 49.11 -15.64
C SER A 232 -43.10 48.52 -14.57
N SER A 233 -43.62 47.58 -13.79
CA SER A 233 -42.83 46.69 -12.95
C SER A 233 -42.09 45.66 -13.83
N LYS A 234 -40.79 45.84 -14.04
CA LYS A 234 -39.91 44.73 -14.46
C LYS A 234 -39.20 44.19 -13.23
N GLN A 235 -39.78 43.14 -12.67
CA GLN A 235 -39.14 42.27 -11.70
C GLN A 235 -38.12 41.41 -12.47
N HIS A 236 -36.83 41.79 -12.42
CA HIS A 236 -35.76 40.93 -12.93
C HIS A 236 -35.58 39.74 -11.98
N GLN A 237 -36.28 38.64 -12.26
CA GLN A 237 -35.91 37.32 -11.73
C GLN A 237 -34.66 36.83 -12.45
N HIS A 238 -33.50 37.02 -11.83
CA HIS A 238 -32.29 36.32 -12.24
C HIS A 238 -32.30 34.89 -11.67
N LYS A 239 -33.09 33.98 -12.25
CA LYS A 239 -32.90 32.53 -12.02
C LYS A 239 -31.60 32.13 -12.73
N ARG A 240 -30.45 32.34 -12.05
CA ARG A 240 -29.18 31.71 -12.44
C ARG A 240 -29.41 30.20 -12.37
N SER A 241 -29.47 29.54 -13.54
CA SER A 241 -29.68 28.10 -13.62
C SER A 241 -28.45 27.38 -13.08
N TRP A 242 -28.52 26.97 -11.81
CA TRP A 242 -27.50 26.17 -11.12
C TRP A 242 -27.17 24.89 -11.90
N SER A 243 -28.13 24.35 -12.67
CA SER A 243 -27.94 23.18 -13.54
C SER A 243 -26.86 23.43 -14.60
N LYS A 244 -26.76 24.64 -15.16
CA LYS A 244 -25.73 24.96 -16.18
C LYS A 244 -24.34 25.14 -15.57
N ILE A 245 -24.25 25.52 -14.30
CA ILE A 245 -22.97 25.67 -13.59
C ILE A 245 -22.47 24.30 -13.14
N LEU A 246 -23.35 23.47 -12.57
CA LEU A 246 -23.05 22.08 -12.21
C LEU A 246 -22.61 21.26 -13.43
N LEU A 247 -23.29 21.41 -14.57
CA LEU A 247 -22.90 20.72 -15.81
C LEU A 247 -21.52 21.16 -16.32
N LYS A 248 -21.17 22.44 -16.18
CA LYS A 248 -19.85 22.96 -16.54
C LYS A 248 -18.74 22.47 -15.60
N ILE A 249 -19.02 22.39 -14.30
CA ILE A 249 -18.07 21.85 -13.30
C ILE A 249 -17.84 20.35 -13.57
N LEU A 250 -18.92 19.60 -13.82
CA LEU A 250 -18.82 18.18 -14.14
C LEU A 250 -18.01 17.94 -15.42
N LEU A 251 -18.26 18.73 -16.48
CA LEU A 251 -17.51 18.63 -17.73
C LEU A 251 -16.02 18.96 -17.54
N PHE A 252 -15.69 19.96 -16.73
CA PHE A 252 -14.31 20.33 -16.42
C PHE A 252 -13.59 19.24 -15.61
N LEU A 253 -14.28 18.63 -14.63
CA LEU A 253 -13.74 17.51 -13.85
C LEU A 253 -13.46 16.30 -14.75
N LEU A 254 -14.39 15.97 -15.66
CA LEU A 254 -14.21 14.88 -16.63
C LEU A 254 -13.03 15.15 -17.58
N LEU A 255 -12.90 16.37 -18.09
CA LEU A 255 -11.76 16.77 -18.93
C LEU A 255 -10.43 16.70 -18.17
N SER A 256 -10.40 17.10 -16.90
CA SER A 256 -9.20 17.01 -16.06
C SER A 256 -8.80 15.56 -15.74
N ALA A 257 -9.77 14.69 -15.50
CA ALA A 257 -9.56 13.26 -15.27
C ALA A 257 -9.06 12.56 -16.55
N LEU A 258 -9.61 12.92 -17.71
CA LEU A 258 -9.16 12.38 -19.00
C LEU A 258 -7.75 12.85 -19.35
N SER A 259 -7.43 14.13 -19.10
CA SER A 259 -6.09 14.67 -19.33
C SER A 259 -5.04 13.99 -18.44
N THR A 260 -5.34 13.76 -17.15
CA THR A 260 -4.45 13.05 -16.23
C THR A 260 -4.25 11.58 -16.60
N LEU A 261 -5.29 10.89 -17.06
CA LEU A 261 -5.19 9.54 -17.62
C LEU A 261 -4.29 9.46 -18.86
N VAL A 262 -4.46 10.40 -19.80
CA VAL A 262 -3.64 10.45 -21.03
C VAL A 262 -2.17 10.74 -20.69
N ILE A 263 -1.91 11.69 -19.78
CA ILE A 263 -0.54 12.00 -19.35
C ILE A 263 0.13 10.79 -18.70
N CYS A 264 -0.58 10.07 -17.80
CA CYS A 264 -0.04 8.87 -17.14
C CYS A 264 0.19 7.68 -18.09
N LYS A 265 -0.46 7.63 -19.27
CA LYS A 265 -0.30 6.55 -20.27
C LYS A 265 0.68 6.89 -21.39
N VAL A 266 0.79 8.15 -21.80
CA VAL A 266 1.60 8.59 -22.96
C VAL A 266 3.03 9.00 -22.57
N THR A 267 3.29 9.26 -21.29
CA THR A 267 4.64 9.65 -20.81
C THR A 267 5.24 8.57 -19.90
N ASP A 268 6.58 8.47 -19.83
CA ASP A 268 7.34 7.56 -18.94
C ASP A 268 7.20 7.88 -17.43
N LEU A 269 6.15 8.60 -17.04
CA LEU A 269 5.82 8.96 -15.65
C LEU A 269 5.11 7.82 -14.88
N GLN A 270 5.13 6.59 -15.41
CA GLN A 270 4.49 5.40 -14.82
C GLN A 270 4.90 5.10 -13.37
N HIS A 271 6.06 5.60 -12.93
CA HIS A 271 6.62 5.34 -11.60
C HIS A 271 6.31 6.38 -10.51
N LYS A 272 5.54 7.45 -10.80
CA LYS A 272 5.09 8.37 -9.75
C LYS A 272 3.81 7.86 -9.08
N SER A 273 3.72 8.03 -7.75
CA SER A 273 2.63 7.52 -6.90
C SER A 273 1.22 7.86 -7.40
N VAL A 274 1.04 9.03 -8.01
CA VAL A 274 -0.24 9.47 -8.58
C VAL A 274 -0.67 8.62 -9.77
N CYS A 275 0.25 8.23 -10.67
CA CYS A 275 -0.09 7.42 -11.84
C CYS A 275 -0.31 5.94 -11.49
N ILE A 276 0.28 5.44 -10.40
CA ILE A 276 0.03 4.08 -9.90
C ILE A 276 -1.43 3.95 -9.44
N SER A 277 -1.93 4.90 -8.65
CA SER A 277 -3.34 4.90 -8.19
C SER A 277 -4.32 5.05 -9.36
N VAL A 278 -3.99 5.90 -10.34
CA VAL A 278 -4.84 6.10 -11.53
C VAL A 278 -4.86 4.87 -12.43
N ASN A 279 -3.72 4.19 -12.63
CA ASN A 279 -3.66 2.95 -13.40
C ASN A 279 -4.40 1.79 -12.71
N MET A 280 -4.29 1.66 -11.37
CA MET A 280 -5.06 0.66 -10.62
C MET A 280 -6.57 0.86 -10.76
N LEU A 281 -7.06 2.11 -10.61
CA LEU A 281 -8.47 2.44 -10.80
C LEU A 281 -8.95 2.19 -12.24
N TYR A 282 -8.07 2.41 -13.23
CA TYR A 282 -8.38 2.14 -14.64
C TYR A 282 -8.53 0.64 -14.91
N GLU A 283 -7.60 -0.19 -14.43
CA GLU A 283 -7.67 -1.64 -14.59
C GLU A 283 -8.88 -2.23 -13.85
N ASP A 284 -9.18 -1.76 -12.62
CA ASP A 284 -10.39 -2.17 -11.89
C ASP A 284 -11.66 -1.82 -12.65
N ALA A 285 -11.74 -0.60 -13.22
CA ALA A 285 -12.87 -0.19 -14.04
C ALA A 285 -13.01 -1.04 -15.32
N LEU A 286 -11.90 -1.40 -15.96
CA LEU A 286 -11.87 -2.27 -17.14
C LEU A 286 -12.34 -3.69 -16.79
N THR A 287 -11.91 -4.20 -15.66
CA THR A 287 -12.29 -5.53 -15.14
C THR A 287 -13.79 -5.59 -14.83
N VAL A 288 -14.35 -4.51 -14.27
CA VAL A 288 -15.79 -4.36 -14.01
C VAL A 288 -16.58 -4.26 -15.32
N LEU A 289 -16.09 -3.49 -16.30
CA LEU A 289 -16.72 -3.38 -17.61
C LEU A 289 -16.70 -4.71 -18.39
N GLN A 290 -15.61 -5.47 -18.33
CA GLN A 290 -15.50 -6.80 -18.95
C GLN A 290 -16.41 -7.84 -18.30
N ARG A 291 -16.72 -7.71 -17.00
CA ARG A 291 -17.68 -8.57 -16.29
C ARG A 291 -19.14 -8.21 -16.59
N HIS A 292 -19.41 -7.05 -17.16
CA HIS A 292 -20.79 -6.64 -17.46
C HIS A 292 -21.28 -7.34 -18.75
N ARG A 293 -22.30 -8.20 -18.60
CA ARG A 293 -22.89 -9.07 -19.64
C ARG A 293 -23.27 -8.35 -20.95
N ILE A 294 -23.52 -7.03 -20.88
CA ILE A 294 -23.86 -6.17 -22.03
C ILE A 294 -22.62 -5.91 -22.91
N VAL A 295 -21.43 -5.75 -22.32
CA VAL A 295 -20.19 -5.47 -23.04
C VAL A 295 -19.66 -6.72 -23.75
N GLN A 296 -19.84 -7.91 -23.15
CA GLN A 296 -19.51 -9.18 -23.81
C GLN A 296 -20.32 -9.41 -25.10
N ASN A 297 -21.61 -9.06 -25.11
CA ASN A 297 -22.47 -9.19 -26.28
C ASN A 297 -22.12 -8.18 -27.40
N VAL A 298 -21.48 -7.05 -27.07
CA VAL A 298 -21.05 -6.04 -28.05
C VAL A 298 -19.66 -6.35 -28.61
N LEU A 299 -18.77 -6.97 -27.84
CA LEU A 299 -17.42 -7.33 -28.28
C LEU A 299 -17.35 -8.65 -29.07
N HIS A 300 -18.30 -9.56 -28.88
CA HIS A 300 -18.42 -10.79 -29.67
C HIS A 300 -19.84 -10.94 -30.23
N PRO A 301 -20.21 -10.22 -31.32
CA PRO A 301 -21.56 -10.31 -31.86
C PRO A 301 -21.88 -11.63 -32.56
N ASN A 302 -20.91 -12.53 -32.81
CA ASN A 302 -21.14 -13.77 -33.54
C ASN A 302 -20.10 -14.84 -33.19
N SER A 303 -20.51 -15.82 -32.38
CA SER A 303 -19.93 -17.17 -32.38
C SER A 303 -20.98 -18.18 -31.91
N GLN A 304 -22.11 -18.22 -32.62
CA GLN A 304 -22.99 -19.39 -32.69
C GLN A 304 -23.40 -19.59 -34.15
N GLN A 305 -22.51 -20.27 -34.88
CA GLN A 305 -22.85 -21.27 -35.89
C GLN A 305 -22.03 -22.51 -35.56
#